data_AF-A0A1N6PZW2-F1
#
_entry.id   AF-A0A1N6PZW2-F1
#
_cell.length_a   1.000
_cell.length_b   1.000
_cell.length_c   1.000
_cell.angle_alpha   90.00
_cell.angle_beta   90.00
_cell.angle_gamma   90.00
#
_symmetry.space_group_name_H-M   'P 1'
#
loop_
_entity.id
_entity.type
_entity.pdbx_description
1 polymer ?
#
loop_
_entity_poly.entity_id
_entity_poly.type
_entity_poly.pdbx_seq_one_letter_code
_entity_poly.pdbx_strand_id
1 'polypeptide(L)'
;MATEHLIPADLWDKYEIKEWRNATGVLTTACPREWEDVVDVLRGFKLLASEIRVGGGNRSLISQRIDKPLYAKGWVEKKFETAIEVDKARIESPTHAVDCFKGGVAVEMEWNNKDPFFDRDLNNFRLLFDLRAIQVGILITRSWDLQAVFKRIGKGSSYGKPTTHHGKLWPKVEGGGGGGCPVLTFAIKPSLFVDDGEQAYLDLKKQQDDAKAAKAASEKARKKAGLPVEEDDEDEEA
;
A
#
# COMPACT_ATOMS: atom_id res chain seq x y z
N MET A 1 22.15 11.61 -10.47
CA MET A 1 22.35 12.35 -9.20
C MET A 1 21.13 12.07 -8.36
N ALA A 2 21.29 11.54 -7.14
CA ALA A 2 20.15 11.23 -6.28
C ALA A 2 19.39 12.52 -5.89
N THR A 3 18.06 12.45 -5.84
CA THR A 3 17.18 13.58 -5.51
C THR A 3 16.57 13.48 -4.11
N GLU A 4 17.07 12.57 -3.27
CA GLU A 4 16.62 12.35 -1.89
C GLU A 4 16.70 13.61 -1.00
N HIS A 5 17.59 14.54 -1.31
CA HIS A 5 17.71 15.83 -0.60
C HIS A 5 16.49 16.74 -0.76
N LEU A 6 15.60 16.45 -1.72
CA LEU A 6 14.33 17.16 -1.91
C LEU A 6 13.21 16.64 -0.98
N ILE A 7 13.45 15.52 -0.28
CA ILE A 7 12.49 14.94 0.65
C ILE A 7 12.49 15.78 1.94
N PRO A 8 11.32 16.19 2.45
CA PRO A 8 11.23 16.96 3.69
C PRO A 8 11.96 16.28 4.86
N ALA A 9 12.80 17.04 5.55
CA ALA A 9 13.67 16.54 6.61
C ALA A 9 12.89 15.78 7.72
N ASP A 10 11.68 16.25 8.05
CA ASP A 10 10.85 15.67 9.11
C ASP A 10 10.33 14.25 8.80
N LEU A 11 10.32 13.84 7.53
CA LEU A 11 9.93 12.49 7.15
C LEU A 11 11.02 11.46 7.47
N TRP A 12 12.29 11.84 7.48
CA TRP A 12 13.40 10.92 7.75
C TRP A 12 13.39 10.36 9.16
N ASP A 13 12.83 11.11 10.12
CA ASP A 13 12.65 10.63 11.50
C ASP A 13 11.54 9.58 11.59
N LYS A 14 10.56 9.65 10.67
CA LYS A 14 9.32 8.85 10.67
C LYS A 14 9.42 7.62 9.76
N TYR A 15 10.22 7.69 8.71
CA TYR A 15 10.33 6.67 7.68
C TYR A 15 11.79 6.34 7.37
N GLU A 16 12.06 5.08 7.03
CA GLU A 16 13.23 4.71 6.25
C GLU A 16 12.87 4.92 4.77
N ILE A 17 13.61 5.81 4.11
CA ILE A 17 13.26 6.31 2.78
C ILE A 17 14.39 5.97 1.84
N LYS A 18 14.06 5.41 0.68
CA LYS A 18 15.03 5.11 -0.38
C LYS A 18 14.42 5.41 -1.74
N GLU A 19 15.25 5.98 -2.61
CA GLU A 19 14.84 6.43 -3.94
C GLU A 19 15.53 5.62 -5.05
N TRP A 20 14.78 5.33 -6.10
CA TRP A 20 15.27 4.76 -7.35
C TRP A 20 14.98 5.68 -8.53
N ARG A 21 15.99 5.89 -9.39
CA ARG A 21 15.90 6.69 -10.64
C ARG A 21 15.32 8.10 -10.45
N ASN A 22 15.76 8.82 -9.42
CA ASN A 22 15.39 10.22 -9.17
C ASN A 22 13.87 10.43 -8.95
N ALA A 23 13.20 9.47 -8.32
CA ALA A 23 11.75 9.51 -8.11
C ALA A 23 11.28 10.79 -7.39
N THR A 24 12.04 11.29 -6.41
CA THR A 24 11.68 12.54 -5.72
C THR A 24 11.79 13.74 -6.66
N GLY A 25 12.78 13.76 -7.56
CA GLY A 25 12.88 14.78 -8.60
C GLY A 25 11.65 14.81 -9.51
N VAL A 26 11.15 13.64 -9.92
CA VAL A 26 9.90 13.54 -10.70
C VAL A 26 8.71 14.06 -9.90
N LEU A 27 8.55 13.61 -8.66
CA LEU A 27 7.45 14.02 -7.78
C LEU A 27 7.43 15.53 -7.53
N THR A 28 8.58 16.13 -7.24
CA THR A 28 8.67 17.56 -6.90
C THR A 28 8.56 18.50 -8.11
N THR A 29 8.77 18.01 -9.32
CA THR A 29 8.76 18.85 -10.53
C THR A 29 7.57 18.57 -11.46
N ALA A 30 7.31 17.31 -11.78
CA ALA A 30 6.25 16.90 -12.69
C ALA A 30 4.92 16.66 -11.98
N CYS A 31 4.93 16.21 -10.71
CA CYS A 31 3.74 15.87 -9.93
C CYS A 31 3.67 16.60 -8.57
N PRO A 32 3.93 17.93 -8.48
CA PRO A 32 4.14 18.60 -7.19
C PRO A 32 2.91 18.61 -6.29
N ARG A 33 1.69 18.62 -6.85
CA ARG A 33 0.44 18.60 -6.06
C ARG A 33 0.18 17.22 -5.45
N GLU A 34 0.43 16.17 -6.24
CA GLU A 34 0.36 14.79 -5.78
C GLU A 34 1.41 14.53 -4.71
N TRP A 35 2.61 15.12 -4.85
CA TRP A 35 3.65 15.04 -3.84
C TRP A 35 3.25 15.71 -2.52
N GLU A 36 2.67 16.92 -2.56
CA GLU A 36 2.13 17.60 -1.37
C GLU A 36 1.09 16.73 -0.65
N ASP A 37 0.17 16.11 -1.41
CA ASP A 37 -0.84 15.20 -0.87
C ASP A 37 -0.19 14.01 -0.13
N VAL A 38 0.79 13.35 -0.75
CA VAL A 38 1.49 12.20 -0.15
C VAL A 38 2.24 12.64 1.11
N VAL A 39 2.95 13.76 1.08
CA VAL A 39 3.68 14.30 2.24
C VAL A 39 2.73 14.61 3.40
N ASP A 40 1.59 15.24 3.14
CA ASP A 40 0.57 15.53 4.15
C ASP A 40 0.06 14.26 4.83
N VAL A 41 -0.27 13.23 4.04
CA VAL A 41 -0.78 11.95 4.54
C VAL A 41 0.29 11.24 5.38
N LEU A 42 1.53 11.16 4.88
CA LEU A 42 2.64 10.56 5.62
C LEU A 42 2.94 11.32 6.92
N ARG A 43 2.81 12.65 6.93
CA ARG A 43 3.01 13.44 8.15
C ARG A 43 1.96 13.18 9.22
N GLY A 44 0.70 12.99 8.80
CA GLY A 44 -0.45 12.74 9.67
C GLY A 44 -0.58 11.29 10.14
N PHE A 45 0.10 10.35 9.48
CA PHE A 45 0.02 8.94 9.82
C PHE A 45 0.67 8.63 11.19
N LYS A 46 0.08 7.67 11.90
CA LYS A 46 0.57 7.08 13.16
C LYS A 46 0.28 5.61 13.14
N LEU A 47 1.18 4.76 13.61
CA LEU A 47 0.95 3.32 13.68
C LEU A 47 0.37 2.96 15.06
N LEU A 48 -0.90 2.56 15.13
CA LEU A 48 -1.60 2.35 16.41
C LEU A 48 -1.43 0.92 16.92
N ALA A 49 -1.23 0.78 18.24
CA ALA A 49 -1.11 -0.53 18.89
C ALA A 49 -2.41 -1.34 18.76
N SER A 50 -3.57 -0.69 18.93
CA SER A 50 -4.89 -1.31 18.78
C SER A 50 -5.06 -2.03 17.44
N GLU A 51 -4.70 -1.40 16.33
CA GLU A 51 -4.84 -1.95 14.97
C GLU A 51 -3.94 -3.17 14.74
N ILE A 52 -2.70 -3.11 15.21
CA ILE A 52 -1.77 -4.24 15.15
C ILE A 52 -2.30 -5.41 15.97
N ARG A 53 -2.92 -5.13 17.12
CA ARG A 53 -3.46 -6.13 18.05
C ARG A 53 -4.71 -6.82 17.50
N VAL A 54 -5.62 -6.07 16.91
CA VAL A 54 -6.85 -6.61 16.29
C VAL A 54 -6.51 -7.48 15.07
N GLY A 55 -5.52 -7.09 14.27
CA GLY A 55 -5.22 -7.75 13.00
C GLY A 55 -6.17 -7.30 11.90
N GLY A 56 -6.16 -7.99 10.75
CA GLY A 56 -6.95 -7.60 9.57
C GLY A 56 -7.58 -8.78 8.83
N GLY A 57 -8.55 -8.45 7.96
CA GLY A 57 -9.01 -9.29 6.84
C GLY A 57 -8.18 -9.02 5.58
N ASN A 58 -8.74 -9.18 4.37
CA ASN A 58 -8.00 -9.00 3.10
C ASN A 58 -7.26 -7.65 3.01
N ARG A 59 -7.92 -6.53 3.33
CA ARG A 59 -7.29 -5.20 3.40
C ARG A 59 -7.15 -4.71 4.85
N SER A 60 -5.92 -4.46 5.28
CA SER A 60 -5.64 -4.07 6.67
C SER A 60 -6.20 -2.67 7.01
N LEU A 61 -6.61 -2.46 8.27
CA LEU A 61 -7.01 -1.12 8.77
C LEU A 61 -5.91 -0.08 8.59
N ILE A 62 -4.66 -0.54 8.69
CA ILE A 62 -3.47 0.28 8.55
C ILE A 62 -3.32 0.78 7.11
N SER A 63 -3.56 -0.07 6.11
CA SER A 63 -3.60 0.32 4.71
C SER A 63 -4.72 1.34 4.47
N GLN A 64 -5.93 1.07 4.94
CA GLN A 64 -7.08 1.97 4.79
C GLN A 64 -6.84 3.38 5.39
N ARG A 65 -6.04 3.51 6.44
CA ARG A 65 -5.73 4.83 7.03
C ARG A 65 -4.72 5.64 6.24
N ILE A 66 -4.03 5.04 5.27
CA ILE A 66 -3.27 5.77 4.25
C ILE A 66 -4.16 6.07 3.05
N ASP A 67 -4.95 5.08 2.61
CA ASP A 67 -5.81 5.20 1.43
C ASP A 67 -6.88 6.28 1.60
N LYS A 68 -7.62 6.28 2.73
CA LYS A 68 -8.76 7.19 2.96
C LYS A 68 -8.37 8.68 2.87
N PRO A 69 -7.30 9.16 3.52
CA PRO A 69 -6.84 10.53 3.34
C PRO A 69 -6.45 10.88 1.90
N LEU A 70 -5.85 9.96 1.16
CA LEU A 70 -5.55 10.14 -0.27
C LEU A 70 -6.85 10.21 -1.08
N TYR A 71 -7.81 9.32 -0.84
CA TYR A 71 -9.11 9.35 -1.51
C TYR A 71 -9.87 10.66 -1.25
N ALA A 72 -9.80 11.19 -0.02
CA ALA A 72 -10.36 12.50 0.31
C ALA A 72 -9.70 13.66 -0.46
N LYS A 73 -8.46 13.46 -0.94
CA LYS A 73 -7.71 14.37 -1.81
C LYS A 73 -7.91 14.06 -3.31
N GLY A 74 -8.86 13.20 -3.66
CA GLY A 74 -9.22 12.88 -5.05
C GLY A 74 -8.34 11.82 -5.71
N TRP A 75 -7.59 11.05 -4.93
CA TRP A 75 -6.96 9.83 -5.40
C TRP A 75 -8.02 8.73 -5.56
N VAL A 76 -7.76 7.77 -6.44
CA VAL A 76 -8.68 6.64 -6.67
C VAL A 76 -7.91 5.34 -6.78
N GLU A 77 -8.51 4.26 -6.32
CA GLU A 77 -8.09 2.93 -6.76
C GLU A 77 -8.31 2.80 -8.26
N LYS A 78 -7.32 2.28 -8.99
CA LYS A 78 -7.39 2.26 -10.45
C LYS A 78 -6.81 0.99 -11.06
N LYS A 79 -7.69 0.22 -11.69
CA LYS A 79 -7.31 -0.83 -12.64
C LYS A 79 -7.12 -0.22 -14.03
N PHE A 80 -5.97 -0.47 -14.64
CA PHE A 80 -5.69 -0.02 -16.00
C PHE A 80 -5.97 -1.16 -16.97
N GLU A 81 -6.93 -0.96 -17.88
CA GLU A 81 -7.10 -1.87 -19.01
C GLU A 81 -5.94 -1.65 -19.98
N THR A 82 -5.13 -2.69 -20.18
CA THR A 82 -3.99 -2.61 -21.11
C THR A 82 -4.05 -3.76 -22.10
N ALA A 83 -3.67 -3.48 -23.35
CA ALA A 83 -3.62 -4.47 -24.40
C ALA A 83 -2.49 -4.15 -25.39
N ILE A 84 -1.98 -5.19 -26.04
CA ILE A 84 -1.05 -5.08 -27.16
C ILE A 84 -1.85 -5.34 -28.44
N GLU A 85 -1.80 -4.41 -29.38
CA GLU A 85 -2.44 -4.57 -30.69
C GLU A 85 -1.39 -4.68 -31.79
N VAL A 86 -1.43 -5.78 -32.56
CA VAL A 86 -0.56 -6.04 -33.73
C VAL A 86 -1.44 -6.44 -34.90
N ASP A 87 -1.43 -5.68 -35.99
CA ASP A 87 -2.23 -5.94 -37.20
C ASP A 87 -3.72 -6.23 -36.91
N LYS A 88 -4.31 -5.51 -35.93
CA LYS A 88 -5.69 -5.66 -35.41
C LYS A 88 -5.95 -6.90 -34.54
N ALA A 89 -4.96 -7.75 -34.29
CA ALA A 89 -5.03 -8.74 -33.24
C ALA A 89 -4.74 -8.07 -31.89
N ARG A 90 -5.76 -8.03 -31.04
CA ARG A 90 -5.67 -7.50 -29.68
C ARG A 90 -5.40 -8.63 -28.69
N ILE A 91 -4.38 -8.45 -27.87
CA ILE A 91 -4.03 -9.35 -26.77
C ILE A 91 -4.14 -8.55 -25.48
N GLU A 92 -5.08 -8.92 -24.61
CA GLU A 92 -5.19 -8.29 -23.29
C GLU A 92 -3.92 -8.55 -22.49
N SER A 93 -3.43 -7.50 -21.83
CA SER A 93 -2.32 -7.54 -20.90
C SER A 93 -2.88 -7.24 -19.51
N PRO A 94 -3.06 -8.26 -18.66
CA PRO A 94 -3.66 -8.07 -17.35
C PRO A 94 -2.74 -7.19 -16.48
N THR A 95 -3.36 -6.28 -15.72
CA THR A 95 -2.70 -5.45 -14.72
C THR A 95 -3.34 -5.68 -13.36
N HIS A 96 -2.59 -5.33 -12.31
CA HIS A 96 -3.16 -5.20 -10.97
C HIS A 96 -3.71 -3.79 -10.79
N ALA A 97 -4.78 -3.65 -10.00
CA ALA A 97 -5.26 -2.34 -9.60
C ALA A 97 -4.19 -1.64 -8.75
N VAL A 98 -3.96 -0.36 -9.02
CA VAL A 98 -3.13 0.48 -8.15
C VAL A 98 -3.99 0.94 -6.99
N ASP A 99 -3.52 0.75 -5.75
CA ASP A 99 -4.24 1.15 -4.54
C ASP A 99 -4.67 2.62 -4.58
N CYS A 100 -3.74 3.52 -4.90
CA CYS A 100 -4.00 4.95 -4.96
C CYS A 100 -3.33 5.57 -6.19
N PHE A 101 -4.13 6.03 -7.13
CA PHE A 101 -3.66 6.71 -8.34
C PHE A 101 -4.19 8.15 -8.44
N LYS A 102 -3.32 9.09 -8.80
CA LYS A 102 -3.67 10.46 -9.18
C LYS A 102 -2.58 11.07 -10.02
N GLY A 103 -2.96 11.78 -11.10
CA GLY A 103 -2.02 12.62 -11.85
C GLY A 103 -0.78 11.91 -12.39
N GLY A 104 -0.85 10.59 -12.62
CA GLY A 104 0.29 9.78 -13.06
C GLY A 104 1.24 9.33 -11.94
N VAL A 105 0.89 9.55 -10.68
CA VAL A 105 1.54 8.94 -9.52
C VAL A 105 0.72 7.72 -9.09
N ALA A 106 1.40 6.59 -8.92
CA ALA A 106 0.83 5.37 -8.36
C ALA A 106 1.40 5.13 -6.96
N VAL A 107 0.55 4.87 -5.98
CA VAL A 107 0.94 4.54 -4.60
C VAL A 107 0.39 3.15 -4.28
N GLU A 108 1.24 2.28 -3.75
CA GLU A 108 0.90 0.93 -3.27
C GLU A 108 1.23 0.83 -1.78
N MET A 109 0.32 0.27 -0.98
CA MET A 109 0.48 0.11 0.46
C MET A 109 0.55 -1.36 0.86
N GLU A 110 1.77 -1.83 1.12
CA GLU A 110 2.07 -3.23 1.36
C GLU A 110 2.50 -3.45 2.82
N TRP A 111 1.58 -3.95 3.66
CA TRP A 111 1.72 -3.91 5.12
C TRP A 111 2.28 -5.18 5.76
N ASN A 112 1.84 -6.38 5.32
CA ASN A 112 2.27 -7.64 5.96
C ASN A 112 1.95 -8.91 5.15
N ASN A 113 1.76 -8.81 3.84
CA ASN A 113 1.40 -9.95 3.00
C ASN A 113 2.61 -10.89 2.85
N LYS A 114 2.37 -12.15 2.46
CA LYS A 114 3.45 -13.10 2.09
C LYS A 114 3.70 -13.01 0.59
N ASP A 115 4.92 -13.32 0.13
CA ASP A 115 5.31 -13.29 -1.30
C ASP A 115 4.25 -13.89 -2.24
N PRO A 116 4.05 -13.33 -3.47
CA PRO A 116 4.96 -12.45 -4.22
C PRO A 116 4.49 -10.98 -4.42
N PHE A 117 3.95 -10.31 -3.41
CA PHE A 117 3.28 -9.00 -3.57
C PHE A 117 4.22 -7.89 -4.09
N PHE A 118 5.44 -7.75 -3.56
CA PHE A 118 6.39 -6.75 -4.09
C PHE A 118 6.75 -6.96 -5.57
N ASP A 119 6.87 -8.21 -6.02
CA ASP A 119 7.19 -8.47 -7.42
C ASP A 119 6.03 -8.07 -8.34
N ARG A 120 4.79 -8.33 -7.90
CA ARG A 120 3.57 -7.91 -8.59
C ARG A 120 3.51 -6.39 -8.70
N ASP A 121 3.67 -5.68 -7.60
CA ASP A 121 3.51 -4.22 -7.56
C ASP A 121 4.63 -3.51 -8.35
N LEU A 122 5.88 -3.96 -8.20
CA LEU A 122 7.01 -3.42 -8.96
C LEU A 122 6.87 -3.71 -10.46
N ASN A 123 6.41 -4.90 -10.84
CA ASN A 123 6.16 -5.21 -12.25
C ASN A 123 4.98 -4.39 -12.81
N ASN A 124 3.96 -4.11 -11.99
CA ASN A 124 2.85 -3.24 -12.37
C ASN A 124 3.36 -1.81 -12.62
N PHE A 125 4.18 -1.26 -11.72
CA PHE A 125 4.83 0.03 -11.93
C PHE A 125 5.68 0.07 -13.20
N ARG A 126 6.46 -0.97 -13.47
CA ARG A 126 7.26 -1.09 -14.69
C ARG A 126 6.37 -1.01 -15.94
N LEU A 127 5.34 -1.86 -16.00
CA LEU A 127 4.43 -1.93 -17.15
C LEU A 127 3.71 -0.60 -17.37
N LEU A 128 3.10 -0.03 -16.32
CA LEU A 128 2.35 1.22 -16.42
C LEU A 128 3.26 2.39 -16.80
N PHE A 129 4.52 2.40 -16.35
CA PHE A 129 5.49 3.41 -16.76
C PHE A 129 5.89 3.26 -18.23
N ASP A 130 6.18 2.04 -18.69
CA ASP A 130 6.52 1.78 -20.10
C ASP A 130 5.36 2.16 -21.05
N LEU A 131 4.11 2.00 -20.58
CA LEU A 131 2.89 2.43 -21.28
C LEU A 131 2.58 3.94 -21.13
N ARG A 132 3.40 4.68 -20.37
CA ARG A 132 3.23 6.11 -20.04
C ARG A 132 1.96 6.44 -19.26
N ALA A 133 1.38 5.46 -18.58
CA ALA A 133 0.21 5.62 -17.71
C ALA A 133 0.58 6.25 -16.35
N ILE A 134 1.80 5.97 -15.86
CA ILE A 134 2.37 6.59 -14.65
C ILE A 134 3.74 7.21 -14.97
N GLN A 135 4.18 8.14 -14.14
CA GLN A 135 5.52 8.75 -14.18
C GLN A 135 6.40 8.26 -13.02
N VAL A 136 5.80 7.83 -11.92
CA VAL A 136 6.50 7.41 -10.70
C VAL A 136 5.61 6.50 -9.86
N GLY A 137 6.21 5.47 -9.28
CA GLY A 137 5.60 4.62 -8.26
C GLY A 137 6.08 5.02 -6.86
N ILE A 138 5.17 4.98 -5.88
CA ILE A 138 5.48 5.11 -4.46
C ILE A 138 5.05 3.83 -3.77
N LEU A 139 5.93 3.25 -2.96
CA LEU A 139 5.60 2.05 -2.21
C LEU A 139 5.78 2.31 -0.71
N ILE A 140 4.70 2.15 0.03
CA ILE A 140 4.68 2.33 1.48
C ILE A 140 4.63 0.94 2.13
N THR A 141 5.52 0.69 3.07
CA THR A 141 5.59 -0.58 3.80
C THR A 141 6.11 -0.35 5.22
N ARG A 142 6.43 -1.43 5.94
CA ARG A 142 7.03 -1.37 7.28
C ARG A 142 8.54 -1.53 7.24
N SER A 143 9.24 -0.82 8.13
CA SER A 143 10.66 -1.08 8.37
C SER A 143 10.86 -2.39 9.15
N TRP A 144 12.06 -2.96 9.05
CA TRP A 144 12.40 -4.15 9.84
C TRP A 144 12.47 -3.86 11.35
N ASP A 145 12.83 -2.63 11.73
CA ASP A 145 12.98 -2.21 13.12
C ASP A 145 11.66 -2.30 13.92
N LEU A 146 10.51 -2.22 13.24
CA LEU A 146 9.20 -2.44 13.87
C LEU A 146 9.05 -3.86 14.48
N GLN A 147 9.90 -4.81 14.10
CA GLN A 147 9.89 -6.15 14.68
C GLN A 147 10.14 -6.13 16.20
N ALA A 148 10.91 -5.16 16.71
CA ALA A 148 11.08 -4.98 18.15
C ALA A 148 9.76 -4.58 18.83
N VAL A 149 9.02 -3.67 18.19
CA VAL A 149 7.69 -3.23 18.68
C VAL A 149 6.70 -4.38 18.64
N PHE A 150 6.62 -5.13 17.54
CA PHE A 150 5.72 -6.27 17.41
C PHE A 150 5.99 -7.35 18.45
N LYS A 151 7.27 -7.65 18.75
CA LYS A 151 7.63 -8.56 19.84
C LYS A 151 7.15 -8.05 21.19
N ARG A 152 7.37 -6.77 21.50
CA ARG A 152 6.97 -6.14 22.77
C ARG A 152 5.46 -6.25 23.02
N ILE A 153 4.64 -6.12 21.97
CA ILE A 153 3.17 -6.20 22.07
C ILE A 153 2.60 -7.61 21.80
N GLY A 154 3.45 -8.65 21.77
CA GLY A 154 3.01 -10.04 21.61
C GLY A 154 2.58 -10.44 20.18
N LYS A 155 2.95 -9.66 19.16
CA LYS A 155 2.62 -9.90 17.73
C LYS A 155 3.82 -10.27 16.86
N GLY A 156 5.00 -10.48 17.44
CA GLY A 156 6.22 -10.73 16.67
C GLY A 156 6.17 -11.92 15.70
N SER A 157 5.38 -12.96 15.99
CA SER A 157 5.18 -14.11 15.10
C SER A 157 4.32 -13.77 13.88
N SER A 158 3.39 -12.82 14.00
CA SER A 158 2.50 -12.40 12.91
C SER A 158 3.21 -11.54 11.86
N TYR A 159 4.32 -10.89 12.22
CA TYR A 159 5.08 -9.95 11.39
C TYR A 159 6.50 -10.43 11.08
N GLY A 160 6.66 -11.75 10.92
CA GLY A 160 7.97 -12.38 10.76
C GLY A 160 8.69 -12.08 9.44
N LYS A 161 9.90 -12.63 9.31
CA LYS A 161 10.75 -12.57 8.09
C LYS A 161 10.08 -12.90 6.75
N PRO A 162 9.12 -13.85 6.64
CA PRO A 162 8.56 -14.17 5.33
C PRO A 162 7.59 -13.11 4.80
N THR A 163 7.04 -12.27 5.67
CA THR A 163 6.08 -11.22 5.28
C THR A 163 6.79 -9.99 4.72
N THR A 164 6.03 -9.14 4.03
CA THR A 164 6.53 -7.91 3.42
C THR A 164 7.10 -6.95 4.46
N HIS A 165 8.28 -6.44 4.15
CA HIS A 165 9.00 -5.40 4.89
C HIS A 165 10.11 -4.85 4.00
N HIS A 166 10.60 -3.66 4.33
CA HIS A 166 11.53 -2.92 3.46
C HIS A 166 12.82 -3.67 3.11
N GLY A 167 13.38 -4.42 4.07
CA GLY A 167 14.55 -5.28 3.81
C GLY A 167 14.36 -6.36 2.73
N LYS A 168 13.11 -6.76 2.40
CA LYS A 168 12.81 -7.63 1.25
C LYS A 168 12.48 -6.83 -0.02
N LEU A 169 11.92 -5.64 0.14
CA LEU A 169 11.57 -4.75 -0.96
C LEU A 169 12.82 -4.21 -1.65
N TRP A 170 13.72 -3.61 -0.89
CA TRP A 170 14.81 -2.83 -1.47
C TRP A 170 15.73 -3.64 -2.40
N PRO A 171 16.14 -4.89 -2.07
CA PRO A 171 16.89 -5.72 -3.00
C PRO A 171 16.18 -5.98 -4.34
N LYS A 172 14.84 -6.00 -4.36
CA LYS A 172 14.05 -6.17 -5.60
C LYS A 172 14.04 -4.90 -6.43
N VAL A 173 13.97 -3.74 -5.79
CA VAL A 173 14.10 -2.43 -6.48
C VAL A 173 15.49 -2.30 -7.10
N GLU A 174 16.55 -2.55 -6.33
CA GLU A 174 17.94 -2.53 -6.82
C GLU A 174 18.20 -3.58 -7.90
N GLY A 175 17.59 -4.76 -7.77
CA GLY A 175 17.62 -5.84 -8.76
C GLY A 175 16.87 -5.52 -10.05
N GLY A 176 16.22 -4.36 -10.15
CA GLY A 176 15.55 -3.90 -11.36
C GLY A 176 14.08 -4.32 -11.49
N GLY A 177 13.41 -4.72 -10.40
CA GLY A 177 12.01 -5.13 -10.42
C GLY A 177 11.05 -4.07 -10.98
N GLY A 178 11.33 -2.78 -10.73
CA GLY A 178 10.58 -1.65 -11.31
C GLY A 178 11.00 -1.26 -12.73
N GLY A 179 12.00 -1.93 -13.31
CA GLY A 179 12.57 -1.62 -14.62
C GLY A 179 13.02 -0.16 -14.77
N GLY A 180 12.41 0.55 -15.73
CA GLY A 180 12.65 1.96 -16.00
C GLY A 180 11.92 2.93 -15.07
N CYS A 181 10.91 2.48 -14.33
CA CYS A 181 10.06 3.32 -13.51
C CYS A 181 10.83 3.94 -12.33
N PRO A 182 10.76 5.26 -12.11
CA PRO A 182 11.17 5.88 -10.85
C PRO A 182 10.33 5.35 -9.69
N VAL A 183 10.98 4.94 -8.60
CA VAL A 183 10.31 4.40 -7.41
C VAL A 183 10.80 5.12 -6.16
N LEU A 184 9.86 5.60 -5.34
CA LEU A 184 10.15 6.13 -4.01
C LEU A 184 9.54 5.21 -2.94
N THR A 185 10.33 4.82 -1.95
CA THR A 185 9.87 3.90 -0.89
C THR A 185 9.81 4.58 0.47
N PHE A 186 8.75 4.33 1.23
CA PHE A 186 8.60 4.78 2.61
C PHE A 186 8.35 3.57 3.52
N ALA A 187 9.30 3.30 4.40
CA ALA A 187 9.17 2.24 5.39
C ALA A 187 8.90 2.83 6.78
N ILE A 188 7.70 2.57 7.31
CA ILE A 188 7.23 3.08 8.61
C ILE A 188 8.20 2.65 9.72
N LYS A 189 8.77 3.62 10.46
CA LYS A 189 9.68 3.37 11.58
C LYS A 189 8.96 3.23 12.92
N PRO A 190 9.64 2.67 13.95
CA PRO A 190 9.12 2.65 15.32
C PRO A 190 8.74 4.01 15.91
N SER A 191 9.32 5.11 15.43
CA SER A 191 8.98 6.48 15.86
C SER A 191 7.53 6.88 15.55
N LEU A 192 6.88 6.20 14.61
CA LEU A 192 5.46 6.39 14.29
C LEU A 192 4.53 5.54 15.17
N PHE A 193 5.05 4.60 15.95
CA PHE A 193 4.24 3.74 16.80
C PHE A 193 3.65 4.53 17.98
N VAL A 194 2.36 4.35 18.22
CA VAL A 194 1.62 4.92 19.33
C VAL A 194 0.89 3.79 20.06
N ASP A 195 1.16 3.68 21.35
CA ASP A 195 0.33 2.86 22.25
C ASP A 195 -0.89 3.68 22.67
N ASP A 196 -2.02 3.39 22.04
CA ASP A 196 -3.31 4.05 22.25
C ASP A 196 -4.14 3.39 23.36
N GLY A 197 -3.59 2.39 24.05
CA GLY A 197 -4.15 1.81 25.27
C GLY A 197 -5.18 0.70 25.04
N GLU A 198 -5.55 0.04 26.15
CA GLU A 198 -6.44 -1.13 26.13
C GLU A 198 -7.86 -0.78 25.67
N GLN A 199 -8.37 0.40 26.05
CA GLN A 199 -9.73 0.80 25.69
C GLN A 199 -9.87 0.95 24.18
N ALA A 200 -8.89 1.59 23.52
CA ALA A 200 -8.89 1.73 22.06
C ALA A 200 -8.88 0.36 21.36
N TYR A 201 -8.12 -0.60 21.89
CA TYR A 201 -8.13 -1.98 21.40
C TYR A 201 -9.51 -2.65 21.55
N LEU A 202 -10.14 -2.55 22.72
CA LEU A 202 -11.44 -3.17 22.99
C LEU A 202 -12.54 -2.56 22.12
N ASP A 203 -12.55 -1.24 21.98
CA ASP A 203 -13.52 -0.53 21.15
C ASP A 203 -13.37 -0.90 19.67
N LEU A 204 -12.13 -0.90 19.16
CA LEU A 204 -11.85 -1.28 17.77
C LEU A 204 -12.19 -2.75 17.50
N LYS A 205 -11.88 -3.64 18.45
CA LYS A 205 -12.22 -5.06 18.34
C LYS A 205 -13.73 -5.26 18.26
N LYS A 206 -14.48 -4.59 19.15
CA LYS A 206 -15.95 -4.64 19.13
C LYS A 206 -16.50 -4.15 17.79
N GLN A 207 -16.00 -3.03 17.27
CA GLN A 207 -16.41 -2.51 15.96
C GLN A 207 -16.16 -3.52 14.83
N GLN A 208 -15.01 -4.20 14.84
CA GLN A 208 -14.67 -5.23 13.85
C GLN A 208 -15.56 -6.47 13.96
N ASP A 209 -15.84 -6.92 15.19
CA ASP A 209 -16.70 -8.08 15.43
C ASP A 209 -18.15 -7.77 15.01
N ASP A 210 -18.66 -6.57 15.33
CA ASP A 210 -19.99 -6.10 14.92
C ASP A 210 -20.09 -5.99 13.38
N ALA A 211 -19.07 -5.44 12.72
CA ALA A 211 -19.03 -5.34 11.25
C ALA A 211 -19.01 -6.72 10.58
N LYS A 212 -18.21 -7.67 11.10
CA LYS A 212 -18.19 -9.06 10.60
C LYS A 212 -19.53 -9.76 10.78
N ALA A 213 -20.18 -9.58 11.94
CA ALA A 213 -21.50 -10.15 12.19
C ALA A 213 -22.56 -9.57 11.23
N ALA A 214 -22.51 -8.27 10.96
CA ALA A 214 -23.40 -7.62 10.00
C ALA A 214 -23.17 -8.13 8.57
N LYS A 215 -21.92 -8.26 8.12
CA LYS A 215 -21.58 -8.81 6.80
C LYS A 215 -22.08 -10.25 6.66
N ALA A 216 -21.80 -11.11 7.63
CA ALA A 216 -22.27 -12.50 7.62
C ALA A 216 -23.81 -12.62 7.63
N ALA A 217 -24.51 -11.72 8.34
CA ALA A 217 -25.97 -11.68 8.32
C ALA A 217 -26.52 -11.25 6.94
N SER A 218 -25.89 -10.26 6.30
CA SER A 218 -26.22 -9.79 4.96
C SER A 218 -26.03 -10.88 3.91
N GLU A 219 -24.88 -11.56 3.91
CA GLU A 219 -24.58 -12.66 2.99
C GLU A 219 -25.59 -13.81 3.13
N LYS A 220 -25.93 -14.18 4.38
CA LYS A 220 -26.94 -15.21 4.66
C LYS A 220 -28.32 -14.81 4.15
N ALA A 221 -28.69 -13.54 4.26
CA ALA A 221 -29.95 -13.02 3.74
C ALA A 221 -30.00 -13.04 2.20
N ARG A 222 -28.93 -12.60 1.52
CA ARG A 222 -28.80 -12.66 0.04
C ARG A 222 -28.90 -14.10 -0.46
N LYS A 223 -28.17 -15.02 0.18
CA LYS A 223 -28.21 -16.45 -0.17
C LYS A 223 -29.61 -17.05 -0.01
N LYS A 224 -30.35 -16.66 1.03
CA LYS A 224 -31.75 -17.08 1.22
C LYS A 224 -32.69 -16.48 0.16
N ALA A 225 -32.38 -15.29 -0.35
CA ALA A 225 -33.13 -14.62 -1.40
C ALA A 225 -32.74 -15.06 -2.83
N GLY A 226 -31.79 -15.97 -3.00
CA GLY A 226 -31.29 -16.39 -4.31
C GLY A 226 -30.54 -15.30 -5.07
N LEU A 227 -30.11 -14.24 -4.37
CA LEU A 227 -29.27 -13.19 -4.93
C LEU A 227 -27.81 -13.62 -4.88
N PRO A 228 -26.98 -13.26 -5.87
CA PRO A 228 -25.55 -13.47 -5.79
C PRO A 228 -25.00 -12.80 -4.52
N VAL A 229 -24.13 -13.52 -3.84
CA VAL A 229 -23.30 -12.95 -2.78
C VAL A 229 -22.41 -11.91 -3.44
N GLU A 230 -22.22 -10.75 -2.80
CA GLU A 230 -21.13 -9.87 -3.23
C GLU A 230 -19.84 -10.65 -3.00
N GLU A 231 -19.25 -11.14 -4.08
CA GLU A 231 -17.83 -11.44 -4.09
C GLU A 231 -17.16 -10.09 -3.79
N ASP A 232 -16.38 -10.02 -2.70
CA ASP A 232 -15.38 -8.96 -2.63
C ASP A 232 -14.56 -9.16 -3.93
N ASP A 233 -14.45 -8.13 -4.78
CA ASP A 233 -13.85 -8.16 -6.14
C ASP A 233 -12.34 -8.54 -6.16
N GLU A 234 -11.92 -9.54 -5.41
CA GLU A 234 -10.52 -9.92 -5.17
C GLU A 234 -10.23 -11.39 -5.49
N ASP A 235 -11.23 -12.22 -5.83
CA ASP A 235 -11.07 -13.65 -6.13
C ASP A 235 -11.08 -14.01 -7.65
N GLU A 236 -10.74 -13.07 -8.54
CA GLU A 236 -10.28 -13.40 -9.91
C GLU A 236 -8.74 -13.35 -9.99
N GLU A 237 -8.07 -14.02 -9.06
CA GLU A 237 -6.62 -14.27 -9.10
C GLU A 237 -6.37 -15.77 -9.35
N ALA A 238 -6.36 -16.16 -10.63
CA ALA A 238 -5.90 -17.48 -11.12
C ALA A 238 -4.78 -17.31 -12.16
#